data_AF-A0A848CL97-F1
#
_entry.id   AF-A0A848CL97-F1
#
_cell.length_a   1.000
_cell.length_b   1.000
_cell.length_c   1.000
_cell.angle_alpha   90.00
_cell.angle_beta   90.00
_cell.angle_gamma   90.00
#
_symmetry.space_group_name_H-M   'P 1'
#
loop_
_entity.id
_entity.type
_entity.pdbx_description
1 polymer ?
#
loop_
_entity_poly.entity_id
_entity_poly.type
_entity_poly.pdbx_seq_one_letter_code
_entity_poly.pdbx_strand_id
1 'polypeptide(L)'
;MNTKNDNSCTRCAVIGCNVSYRKEITPEILKNIILGKQEMGRWLGHIDTFFNELPLEIIIGFIKENGISYKELKKKYDTLPKVMKGRNFERITHEYR
;
A
#
# COMPACT_ATOMS: atom_id res chain seq x y z
N MET A 1 23.77 -18.25 -5.05
CA MET A 1 22.35 -18.21 -5.44
C MET A 1 21.90 -16.76 -5.39
N ASN A 2 21.57 -16.18 -6.54
CA ASN A 2 21.21 -14.76 -6.66
C ASN A 2 19.70 -14.66 -6.45
N THR A 3 19.25 -14.37 -5.23
CA THR A 3 17.83 -14.16 -4.92
C THR A 3 17.38 -12.85 -5.54
N LYS A 4 16.96 -12.89 -6.81
CA LYS A 4 16.05 -11.87 -7.34
C LYS A 4 14.80 -11.98 -6.48
N ASN A 5 14.64 -11.04 -5.54
CA ASN A 5 13.37 -10.81 -4.87
C ASN A 5 12.42 -10.37 -5.99
N ASP A 6 11.69 -11.31 -6.56
CA ASP A 6 10.65 -10.98 -7.52
C ASP A 6 9.64 -10.14 -6.75
N ASN A 7 9.57 -8.84 -7.08
CA ASN A 7 8.67 -7.82 -6.51
C ASN A 7 7.19 -8.14 -6.84
N SER A 8 6.79 -9.37 -6.56
CA SER A 8 5.55 -10.01 -6.93
C SER A 8 4.39 -9.36 -6.20
N CYS A 9 4.56 -9.09 -4.90
CA CYS A 9 3.53 -8.42 -4.10
C CYS A 9 3.37 -6.97 -4.54
N THR A 10 4.46 -6.28 -4.90
CA THR A 10 4.40 -4.93 -5.44
C THR A 10 3.63 -4.87 -6.75
N ARG A 11 3.86 -5.83 -7.65
CA ARG A 11 3.10 -5.94 -8.91
C ARG A 11 1.63 -6.23 -8.62
N CYS A 12 1.32 -7.18 -7.75
CA CYS A 12 -0.05 -7.50 -7.35
C CYS A 12 -0.77 -6.30 -6.73
N ALA A 13 -0.10 -5.54 -5.86
CA ALA A 13 -0.67 -4.35 -5.22
C ALA A 13 -1.04 -3.29 -6.26
N VAL A 14 -0.15 -3.02 -7.22
CA VAL A 14 -0.40 -2.05 -8.28
C VAL A 14 -1.51 -2.49 -9.21
N ILE A 15 -1.52 -3.77 -9.63
CA ILE A 15 -2.60 -4.33 -10.44
C ILE A 15 -3.92 -4.14 -9.71
N GLY A 16 -4.00 -4.57 -8.45
CA GLY A 16 -5.20 -4.44 -7.62
C GLY A 16 -5.66 -2.99 -7.49
N CYS A 17 -4.72 -2.06 -7.26
CA CYS A 17 -5.03 -0.63 -7.21
C CYS A 17 -5.55 -0.05 -8.54
N ASN A 18 -5.28 -0.68 -9.69
CA ASN A 18 -5.61 -0.16 -11.02
C ASN A 18 -6.82 -0.82 -11.68
N VAL A 19 -7.32 -1.97 -11.19
CA VAL A 19 -8.34 -2.81 -11.87
C VAL A 19 -9.57 -2.03 -12.36
N SER A 20 -9.93 -0.92 -11.71
CA SER A 20 -11.12 -0.13 -12.06
C SER A 20 -10.85 1.33 -12.41
N TYR A 21 -9.59 1.75 -12.53
CA TYR A 21 -9.24 3.17 -12.71
C TYR A 21 -8.67 3.46 -14.10
N ARG A 22 -9.13 4.56 -14.72
CA ARG A 22 -8.61 5.04 -16.01
C ARG A 22 -7.15 5.51 -15.95
N LYS A 23 -6.66 5.85 -14.77
CA LYS A 23 -5.27 6.26 -14.54
C LYS A 23 -4.57 5.18 -13.73
N GLU A 24 -3.44 4.73 -14.23
CA GLU A 24 -2.65 3.70 -13.58
C GLU A 24 -1.66 4.32 -12.58
N ILE A 25 -1.77 3.91 -11.32
CA ILE A 25 -0.74 4.18 -10.31
C ILE A 25 0.46 3.28 -10.59
N THR A 26 1.67 3.82 -10.49
CA THR A 26 2.90 3.03 -10.62
C THR A 26 3.39 2.58 -9.24
N PRO A 27 4.26 1.54 -9.15
CA PRO A 27 4.88 1.14 -7.89
C PRO A 27 5.56 2.29 -7.15
N GLU A 28 6.28 3.13 -7.87
CA GLU A 28 7.01 4.27 -7.31
C GLU A 28 6.06 5.34 -6.75
N ILE A 29 4.98 5.66 -7.48
CA ILE A 29 3.98 6.62 -7.03
C ILE A 29 3.28 6.10 -5.76
N LEU A 30 2.86 4.84 -5.75
CA LEU A 30 2.24 4.22 -4.58
C LEU A 30 3.19 4.27 -3.38
N LYS A 31 4.45 3.88 -3.55
CA LYS A 31 5.48 3.97 -2.52
C LYS A 31 5.66 5.41 -2.01
N ASN A 32 5.79 6.39 -2.90
CA ASN A 32 5.99 7.78 -2.52
C ASN A 32 4.79 8.38 -1.78
N ILE A 33 3.57 7.97 -2.13
CA ILE A 33 2.37 8.36 -1.38
C ILE A 33 2.38 7.76 0.03
N ILE A 34 2.73 6.49 0.16
CA ILE A 34 2.82 5.81 1.46
C ILE A 34 3.90 6.45 2.34
N LEU A 35 5.05 6.82 1.77
CA LEU A 35 6.13 7.53 2.48
C LEU A 35 5.83 9.01 2.72
N GLY A 36 4.69 9.54 2.25
CA GLY A 36 4.34 10.95 2.39
C GLY A 36 5.18 11.91 1.55
N LYS A 37 5.89 11.40 0.53
CA LYS A 37 6.70 12.17 -0.41
C LYS A 37 5.88 12.73 -1.59
N GLN A 38 4.66 12.23 -1.77
CA GLN A 38 3.75 12.65 -2.83
C GLN A 38 2.31 12.78 -2.32
N GLU A 39 1.59 13.78 -2.83
CA GLU A 39 0.18 13.98 -2.51
C GLU A 39 -0.72 12.88 -3.07
N MET A 40 -1.70 12.47 -2.26
CA MET A 40 -2.61 11.37 -2.61
C MET A 40 -3.89 11.83 -3.31
N GLY A 41 -4.15 13.13 -3.45
CA GLY A 41 -5.46 13.67 -3.83
C GLY A 41 -6.03 13.11 -5.14
N ARG A 42 -5.17 12.90 -6.15
CA ARG A 42 -5.57 12.31 -7.45
C ARG A 42 -5.62 10.78 -7.45
N TRP A 43 -5.19 10.14 -6.37
CA TRP A 43 -5.03 8.71 -6.19
C TRP A 43 -5.88 8.16 -5.04
N LEU A 44 -6.82 8.94 -4.51
CA LEU A 44 -7.60 8.58 -3.32
C LEU A 44 -8.27 7.22 -3.46
N GLY A 45 -8.87 6.92 -4.61
CA GLY A 45 -9.48 5.63 -4.88
C GLY A 45 -8.47 4.47 -4.86
N HIS A 46 -7.30 4.64 -5.48
CA HIS A 46 -6.23 3.65 -5.45
C HIS A 46 -5.73 3.37 -4.03
N ILE A 47 -5.61 4.42 -3.22
CA ILE A 47 -5.20 4.30 -1.82
C ILE A 47 -6.30 3.64 -0.97
N ASP A 48 -7.57 3.93 -1.24
CA ASP A 48 -8.69 3.26 -0.58
C ASP A 48 -8.67 1.75 -0.86
N THR A 49 -8.54 1.35 -2.13
CA THR A 49 -8.37 -0.04 -2.55
C THR A 49 -7.17 -0.69 -1.86
N PHE A 50 -6.03 0.00 -1.77
CA PHE A 50 -4.84 -0.52 -1.09
C PHE A 50 -5.09 -0.89 0.38
N PHE A 51 -5.80 -0.04 1.14
CA PHE A 51 -6.03 -0.26 2.57
C PHE A 51 -7.31 -1.05 2.90
N ASN A 52 -8.26 -1.18 1.97
CA ASN A 52 -9.56 -1.81 2.23
C ASN A 52 -9.81 -3.10 1.45
N GLU A 53 -9.29 -3.21 0.23
CA GLU A 53 -9.69 -4.27 -0.70
C GLU A 53 -8.57 -5.27 -0.97
N LEU A 54 -7.30 -4.83 -0.93
CA LEU A 54 -6.18 -5.73 -1.17
C LEU A 54 -6.07 -6.79 -0.06
N PRO A 55 -5.74 -8.05 -0.41
CA PRO A 55 -5.40 -9.06 0.57
C PRO A 55 -4.24 -8.62 1.47
N LEU A 56 -4.32 -8.94 2.75
CA LEU A 56 -3.35 -8.53 3.77
C LEU A 56 -1.92 -8.94 3.42
N GLU A 57 -1.75 -10.16 2.90
CA GLU A 57 -0.47 -10.72 2.44
C GLU A 57 0.20 -9.87 1.35
N ILE A 58 -0.58 -9.28 0.45
CA ILE A 58 -0.08 -8.40 -0.61
C ILE A 58 0.39 -7.06 -0.02
N ILE A 59 -0.36 -6.51 0.93
CA ILE A 59 0.03 -5.27 1.62
C ILE A 59 1.33 -5.50 2.40
N ILE A 60 1.42 -6.58 3.18
CA ILE A 60 2.62 -6.94 3.96
C ILE A 60 3.81 -7.20 3.02
N GLY A 61 3.59 -7.92 1.93
CA GLY A 61 4.61 -8.16 0.91
C GLY A 61 5.12 -6.85 0.31
N PHE A 62 4.23 -5.95 -0.10
CA PHE A 62 4.60 -4.63 -0.62
C PHE A 62 5.48 -3.84 0.37
N ILE A 63 5.11 -3.83 1.66
CA ILE A 63 5.87 -3.14 2.71
C ILE A 63 7.29 -3.71 2.83
N LYS A 64 7.41 -5.04 2.91
CA LYS A 64 8.69 -5.74 3.04
C LYS A 64 9.57 -5.53 1.80
N GLU A 65 9.01 -5.70 0.60
CA GLU A 65 9.72 -5.52 -0.67
C GLU A 65 10.24 -4.09 -0.85
N ASN A 66 9.51 -3.09 -0.34
CA ASN A 66 9.87 -1.68 -0.50
C ASN A 66 10.68 -1.09 0.67
N GLY A 67 10.98 -1.89 1.70
CA GLY A 67 11.69 -1.46 2.90
C GLY A 67 10.94 -0.40 3.70
N ILE A 68 9.61 -0.40 3.65
CA ILE A 68 8.77 0.56 4.36
C ILE A 68 8.65 0.09 5.82
N SER A 69 8.97 0.95 6.77
CA SER A 69 8.76 0.60 8.17
C SER A 69 7.27 0.64 8.52
N TYR A 70 6.86 -0.19 9.48
CA TYR A 70 5.51 -0.14 10.03
C TYR A 70 5.14 1.26 10.55
N LYS A 71 6.10 1.99 11.13
CA LYS A 71 5.92 3.37 11.61
C LYS A 71 5.57 4.34 10.48
N GLU A 72 6.22 4.22 9.32
CA GLU A 72 5.93 5.06 8.15
C GLU A 72 4.54 4.76 7.59
N LEU A 73 4.20 3.47 7.45
CA LEU A 73 2.87 3.06 7.01
C LEU A 73 1.78 3.56 7.96
N LYS A 74 1.97 3.39 9.28
CA LYS A 74 1.04 3.87 10.31
C LYS A 74 0.86 5.37 10.25
N LYS A 75 1.96 6.13 10.10
CA LYS A 75 1.90 7.58 9.96
C LYS A 75 1.01 7.96 8.77
N LYS A 76 1.13 7.27 7.63
CA LYS A 76 0.25 7.53 6.48
C LYS A 76 -1.20 7.16 6.77
N TYR A 77 -1.45 5.97 7.31
CA TYR A 77 -2.79 5.52 7.65
C TYR A 77 -3.51 6.48 8.60
N ASP A 78 -2.80 7.01 9.61
CA ASP A 78 -3.36 7.95 10.58
C ASP A 78 -3.83 9.27 9.93
N THR A 79 -3.21 9.68 8.81
CA THR A 79 -3.60 10.86 8.02
C THR A 79 -4.79 10.64 7.08
N LEU A 80 -5.22 9.40 6.87
CA LEU A 80 -6.35 9.13 5.99
C LEU A 80 -7.67 9.61 6.62
N PRO A 81 -8.64 10.08 5.81
CA PRO A 81 -10.00 10.33 6.26
C PRO A 81 -10.58 9.09 6.95
N LYS A 82 -11.44 9.26 7.97
CA LYS A 82 -12.04 8.15 8.72
C LYS A 82 -12.68 7.08 7.81
N VAL A 83 -13.31 7.50 6.71
CA VAL A 83 -13.96 6.60 5.75
C VAL A 83 -13.00 5.69 5.00
N MET A 84 -11.72 6.07 4.88
CA MET A 84 -10.66 5.29 4.21
C MET A 84 -9.81 4.48 5.21
N LYS A 85 -10.06 4.63 6.51
CA LYS A 85 -9.35 3.87 7.55
C LYS A 85 -9.88 2.45 7.59
N GLY A 86 -9.39 1.64 6.66
CA GLY A 86 -9.83 0.27 6.46
C GLY A 86 -9.43 -0.73 7.54
N ARG A 87 -10.22 -1.79 7.64
CA ARG A 87 -10.03 -2.91 8.60
C ARG A 87 -8.74 -3.70 8.35
N ASN A 88 -8.20 -3.70 7.13
CA ASN A 88 -6.99 -4.46 6.85
C ASN A 88 -5.77 -3.89 7.58
N PHE A 89 -5.70 -2.56 7.78
CA PHE A 89 -4.62 -1.97 8.56
C PHE A 89 -4.65 -2.40 10.04
N GLU A 90 -5.84 -2.53 10.64
CA GLU A 90 -6.01 -3.05 12.01
C GLU A 90 -5.50 -4.49 12.15
N ARG A 91 -5.47 -5.26 11.05
CA ARG A 91 -4.93 -6.63 11.04
C ARG A 91 -3.41 -6.63 10.87
N ILE A 92 -2.83 -5.67 10.15
CA ILE A 92 -1.36 -5.50 10.05
C ILE A 92 -0.74 -5.27 11.43
N THR A 93 -1.42 -4.51 12.31
CA THR A 93 -0.96 -4.27 13.69
C THR A 93 -0.71 -5.53 14.51
N HIS A 94 -1.44 -6.62 14.23
CA HIS A 94 -1.30 -7.87 14.97
C HIS A 94 -0.09 -8.70 14.55
N GLU A 95 0.42 -8.53 13.33
CA GLU A 95 1.59 -9.27 12.83
C GLU A 95 2.94 -8.60 13.13
N TYR A 96 2.93 -7.33 13.53
CA TYR A 96 4.13 -6.55 13.89
C TYR A 96 4.29 -6.32 15.42
N ARG A 97 3.48 -7.00 16.24
CA ARG A 97 3.68 -7.11 17.69
C ARG A 97 4.52 -8.36 18.00
#